data_AF-A0A1G5CMF1-F1
#
_entry.id   AF-A0A1G5CMF1-F1
#
_cell.length_a   1.000
_cell.length_b   1.000
_cell.length_c   1.000
_cell.angle_alpha   90.00
_cell.angle_beta   90.00
_cell.angle_gamma   90.00
#
_symmetry.space_group_name_H-M   'P 1'
#
loop_
_entity.id
_entity.type
_entity.pdbx_description
1 polymer ?
#
loop_
_entity_poly.entity_id
_entity_poly.type
_entity_poly.pdbx_seq_one_letter_code
_entity_poly.pdbx_strand_id
1 'polypeptide(L)'
;MTEHEGNDVARIQDDPCMIIVEGVTQSGGKFRPSDWVERFAGNAATFGDDNRLHYSPYIKPTVYKGVKGLLVDPALREERPELFQQLVSFARANRLRIPRTCGVSELQELVEELEAEEPS
;
A
#
# COMPACT_ATOMS: atom_id res chain seq x y z
N MET A 1 -11.08 48.57 -22.50
CA MET A 1 -12.00 47.48 -22.90
C MET A 1 -11.79 46.41 -21.87
N THR A 2 -12.84 46.22 -21.10
CA THR A 2 -12.98 45.39 -19.91
C THR A 2 -13.04 43.91 -20.33
N GLU A 3 -12.88 43.02 -19.35
CA GLU A 3 -13.31 41.60 -19.33
C GLU A 3 -12.31 40.59 -19.92
N HIS A 4 -12.01 39.42 -19.33
CA HIS A 4 -12.50 38.71 -18.13
C HIS A 4 -11.51 37.55 -17.82
N GLU A 5 -11.53 37.09 -16.55
CA GLU A 5 -11.29 35.69 -16.08
C GLU A 5 -9.95 35.01 -16.43
N GLY A 6 -9.15 34.57 -15.47
CA GLY A 6 -9.52 33.45 -14.62
C GLY A 6 -8.48 33.19 -13.53
N ASN A 7 -9.04 32.91 -12.35
CA ASN A 7 -8.38 32.54 -11.12
C ASN A 7 -7.76 31.14 -11.24
N ASP A 8 -6.46 31.04 -11.53
CA ASP A 8 -5.71 29.77 -11.43
C ASP A 8 -5.31 29.52 -9.97
N VAL A 9 -6.32 29.22 -9.15
CA VAL A 9 -6.13 28.36 -7.97
C VAL A 9 -5.88 26.95 -8.49
N ALA A 10 -4.67 26.70 -8.98
CA ALA A 10 -4.24 25.37 -9.38
C ALA A 10 -4.19 24.46 -8.14
N ARG A 11 -5.32 23.76 -7.96
CA ARG A 11 -5.49 22.41 -7.38
C ARG A 11 -4.96 22.18 -5.96
N ILE A 12 -5.84 22.43 -4.99
CA ILE A 12 -5.81 21.66 -3.75
C ILE A 12 -6.29 20.23 -4.10
N GLN A 13 -5.47 19.21 -3.79
CA GLN A 13 -5.76 17.76 -3.70
C GLN A 13 -5.73 16.91 -4.99
N ASP A 14 -4.53 16.51 -5.42
CA ASP A 14 -4.33 15.21 -6.11
C ASP A 14 -2.99 14.63 -5.64
N ASP A 15 -2.90 14.32 -4.34
CA ASP A 15 -2.00 13.23 -3.96
C ASP A 15 -2.72 11.97 -4.44
N PRO A 16 -2.16 11.21 -5.40
CA PRO A 16 -2.76 9.95 -5.81
C PRO A 16 -3.01 9.13 -4.55
N CYS A 17 -4.24 8.65 -4.39
CA CYS A 17 -4.58 7.96 -3.16
C CYS A 17 -3.73 6.68 -3.06
N MET A 18 -2.71 6.73 -2.20
CA MET A 18 -1.82 5.62 -1.96
C MET A 18 -2.35 4.74 -0.83
N ILE A 19 -2.32 3.43 -1.05
CA ILE A 19 -2.59 2.41 -0.05
C ILE A 19 -1.41 2.34 0.92
N ILE A 20 -1.70 2.17 2.21
CA ILE A 20 -0.68 2.01 3.24
C ILE A 20 -0.92 0.67 3.93
N VAL A 21 0.08 -0.22 3.88
CA VAL A 21 0.12 -1.43 4.70
C VAL A 21 1.15 -1.22 5.80
N GLU A 22 0.67 -1.14 7.03
CA GLU A 22 1.49 -0.87 8.20
C GLU A 22 2.16 -2.16 8.68
N GLY A 23 3.42 -2.09 9.11
CA GLY A 23 4.11 -3.18 9.81
C GLY A 23 3.63 -3.35 11.25
N VAL A 24 2.34 -3.20 11.49
CA VAL A 24 1.66 -3.38 12.77
C VAL A 24 0.50 -4.34 12.51
N THR A 25 0.33 -5.32 13.39
CA THR A 25 -0.78 -6.27 13.31
C THR A 25 -2.06 -5.65 13.87
N GLN A 26 -3.22 -6.24 13.58
CA GLN A 26 -4.50 -5.76 14.09
C GLN A 26 -4.56 -5.68 15.61
N SER A 27 -3.87 -6.60 16.30
CA SER A 27 -3.69 -6.60 17.76
C SER A 27 -2.77 -5.49 18.29
N GLY A 28 -2.26 -4.60 17.43
CA GLY A 28 -1.40 -3.46 17.80
C GLY A 28 0.08 -3.79 17.98
N GLY A 29 0.49 -5.03 17.73
CA GLY A 29 1.88 -5.46 17.83
C GLY A 29 2.69 -5.09 16.59
N LYS A 30 3.95 -4.65 16.76
CA LYS A 30 4.86 -4.45 15.62
C LYS A 30 5.17 -5.78 14.94
N PHE A 31 4.88 -5.87 13.65
CA PHE A 31 5.17 -7.04 12.83
C PHE A 31 6.68 -7.27 12.72
N ARG A 32 7.10 -8.53 12.83
CA ARG A 32 8.50 -8.95 12.70
C ARG A 32 8.60 -10.11 11.72
N PRO A 33 9.70 -10.21 10.96
CA PRO A 33 10.95 -9.43 11.06
C PRO A 33 10.81 -7.98 10.57
N SER A 34 11.67 -7.08 11.05
CA SER A 34 11.68 -5.65 10.63
C SER A 34 11.93 -5.45 9.14
N ASP A 35 12.56 -6.42 8.50
CA ASP A 35 12.98 -6.36 7.09
C ASP A 35 11.94 -7.04 6.17
N TRP A 36 10.72 -7.28 6.68
CA TRP A 36 9.63 -7.86 5.89
C TRP A 36 9.28 -7.01 4.67
N VAL A 37 9.35 -5.69 4.80
CA VAL A 37 9.09 -4.73 3.71
C VAL A 37 10.08 -4.94 2.57
N GLU A 38 11.36 -5.12 2.90
CA GLU A 38 12.45 -5.35 1.95
C GLU A 38 12.33 -6.73 1.31
N ARG A 39 11.93 -7.75 2.09
CA ARG A 39 11.66 -9.11 1.58
C ARG A 39 10.46 -9.16 0.64
N PHE A 40 9.36 -8.49 0.99
CA PHE A 40 8.17 -8.43 0.15
C PHE A 40 8.46 -7.66 -1.13
N ALA A 41 9.08 -6.49 -1.04
CA ALA A 41 9.49 -5.71 -2.20
C ALA A 41 10.50 -6.47 -3.08
N GLY A 42 11.40 -7.26 -2.47
CA GLY A 42 12.35 -8.12 -3.18
C GLY A 42 11.69 -9.31 -3.89
N ASN A 43 10.70 -9.96 -3.28
CA ASN A 43 9.89 -10.98 -3.96
C ASN A 43 9.02 -10.39 -5.08
N ALA A 44 8.60 -9.13 -4.92
CA ALA A 44 7.87 -8.38 -5.93
C ALA A 44 8.77 -7.90 -7.09
N ALA A 45 10.09 -7.96 -6.92
CA ALA A 45 11.04 -7.50 -7.91
C ALA A 45 11.26 -8.55 -8.99
N THR A 46 11.38 -8.08 -10.23
CA THR A 46 11.71 -8.92 -11.39
C THR A 46 13.20 -8.78 -11.68
N PHE A 47 13.84 -9.87 -12.08
CA PHE A 47 15.20 -9.83 -12.61
C PHE A 47 15.17 -9.12 -13.97
N GLY A 48 15.79 -7.95 -14.05
CA GLY A 48 16.02 -7.28 -15.33
C GLY A 48 17.14 -7.96 -16.11
N ASP A 49 17.20 -7.68 -17.42
CA ASP A 49 18.23 -8.19 -18.34
C ASP A 49 19.67 -7.82 -17.89
N ASP A 50 19.80 -6.80 -17.04
CA ASP A 50 21.05 -6.34 -16.42
C ASP A 50 21.45 -7.11 -15.14
N ASN A 51 20.79 -8.24 -14.82
CA ASN A 51 20.95 -8.97 -13.55
C ASN A 51 20.67 -8.13 -12.29
N ARG A 52 19.88 -7.05 -12.41
CA ARG A 52 19.49 -6.19 -11.30
C ARG A 52 18.03 -6.47 -10.91
N LEU A 53 17.76 -6.43 -9.61
CA LEU A 53 16.40 -6.46 -9.09
C LEU A 53 15.75 -5.10 -9.35
N HIS A 54 14.74 -5.08 -10.20
CA HIS A 54 13.90 -3.91 -10.40
C HIS A 54 12.66 -4.04 -9.51
N TYR A 55 12.59 -3.20 -8.47
CA TYR A 55 11.39 -3.07 -7.66
C TYR A 55 10.23 -2.57 -8.51
N SER A 56 9.02 -3.07 -8.23
CA SER A 56 7.82 -2.55 -8.87
C SER A 56 7.68 -1.04 -8.57
N PRO A 57 7.41 -0.18 -9.56
CA PRO A 57 7.19 1.24 -9.31
C PRO A 57 5.94 1.49 -8.43
N TYR A 58 5.06 0.50 -8.36
CA TYR A 58 3.79 0.55 -7.63
C TYR A 58 3.91 0.13 -6.15
N ILE A 59 5.03 -0.44 -5.72
CA ILE A 59 5.24 -0.84 -4.32
C ILE A 59 6.56 -0.28 -3.82
N LYS A 60 6.52 0.49 -2.73
CA LYS A 60 7.71 1.08 -2.14
C LYS A 60 7.75 0.87 -0.63
N PRO A 61 8.93 0.59 -0.07
CA PRO A 61 9.14 0.70 1.37
C PRO A 61 8.80 2.11 1.86
N THR A 62 8.07 2.20 2.97
CA THR A 62 7.77 3.48 3.62
C THR A 62 7.85 3.36 5.14
N VAL A 63 7.82 4.50 5.83
CA VAL A 63 7.68 4.57 7.27
C VAL A 63 6.38 5.30 7.58
N TYR A 64 5.44 4.61 8.21
CA TYR A 64 4.16 5.16 8.63
C TYR A 64 4.11 5.12 10.17
N LYS A 65 3.85 6.28 10.80
CA LYS A 65 3.82 6.44 12.27
C LYS A 65 5.05 5.87 13.00
N GLY A 66 6.24 5.95 12.38
CA GLY A 66 7.49 5.42 12.95
C GLY A 66 7.67 3.90 12.82
N VAL A 67 6.76 3.21 12.11
CA VAL A 67 6.84 1.78 11.81
C VAL A 67 7.07 1.58 10.31
N LYS A 68 7.95 0.63 9.96
CA LYS A 68 8.16 0.23 8.56
C LYS A 68 6.86 -0.34 7.97
N GLY A 69 6.52 0.05 6.75
CA GLY A 69 5.35 -0.40 6.02
C GLY A 69 5.57 -0.38 4.51
N LEU A 70 4.52 -0.67 3.77
CA LEU A 70 4.48 -0.56 2.31
C LEU A 70 3.56 0.57 1.89
N LEU A 71 4.05 1.40 0.97
CA LEU A 71 3.26 2.34 0.19
C LEU A 71 2.95 1.67 -1.14
N VAL A 72 1.66 1.57 -1.47
CA VAL A 72 1.20 0.84 -2.64
C VAL A 72 0.31 1.75 -3.49
N ASP A 73 0.63 1.81 -4.77
CA ASP A 73 -0.20 2.49 -5.75
C ASP A 73 -1.42 1.61 -6.10
N PRO A 74 -2.66 2.14 -6.05
CA PRO A 74 -3.85 1.36 -6.41
C PRO A 74 -3.81 0.81 -7.85
N ALA A 75 -3.06 1.46 -8.77
CA ALA A 75 -2.84 0.94 -10.12
C ALA A 75 -2.17 -0.44 -10.14
N LEU A 76 -1.49 -0.84 -9.04
CA LEU A 76 -0.93 -2.19 -8.90
C LEU A 76 -1.96 -3.29 -9.16
N ARG A 77 -3.22 -3.07 -8.77
CA ARG A 77 -4.31 -4.03 -8.94
C ARG A 77 -4.54 -4.39 -10.41
N GLU A 78 -4.48 -3.38 -11.28
CA GLU A 78 -4.75 -3.52 -12.71
C GLU A 78 -3.48 -3.93 -13.46
N GLU A 79 -2.34 -3.34 -13.09
CA GLU A 79 -1.06 -3.51 -13.78
C GLU A 79 -0.37 -4.84 -13.42
N ARG A 80 -0.45 -5.26 -12.15
CA ARG A 80 0.15 -6.50 -11.64
C ARG A 80 -0.77 -7.19 -10.62
N PRO A 81 -1.93 -7.73 -11.07
CA PRO A 81 -2.91 -8.36 -10.19
C PRO A 81 -2.35 -9.52 -9.36
N GLU A 82 -1.38 -10.27 -9.89
CA GLU A 82 -0.67 -11.33 -9.17
C GLU A 82 0.07 -10.82 -7.92
N LEU A 83 0.68 -9.65 -8.01
CA LEU A 83 1.45 -9.04 -6.94
C LEU A 83 0.52 -8.38 -5.92
N PHE A 84 -0.57 -7.76 -6.41
CA PHE A 84 -1.64 -7.26 -5.56
C PHE A 84 -2.29 -8.39 -4.74
N GLN A 85 -2.60 -9.53 -5.35
CA GLN A 85 -3.16 -10.68 -4.64
C GLN A 85 -2.19 -11.24 -3.59
N GLN A 86 -0.89 -11.29 -3.89
CA GLN A 86 0.13 -11.65 -2.91
C GLN A 86 0.16 -10.66 -1.73
N LEU A 87 0.01 -9.36 -1.99
CA LEU A 87 -0.07 -8.33 -0.94
C LEU A 87 -1.29 -8.55 -0.04
N VAL A 88 -2.46 -8.71 -0.63
CA VAL A 88 -3.73 -8.97 0.10
C VAL A 88 -3.59 -10.23 0.95
N SER A 89 -3.09 -11.32 0.35
CA SER A 89 -2.93 -12.60 1.03
C SER A 89 -1.90 -12.53 2.16
N PHE A 90 -0.81 -11.79 1.95
CA PHE A 90 0.22 -11.56 2.95
C PHE A 90 -0.30 -10.72 4.12
N ALA A 91 -1.03 -9.64 3.83
CA ALA A 91 -1.64 -8.81 4.85
C ALA A 91 -2.67 -9.59 5.68
N ARG A 92 -3.51 -10.42 5.03
CA ARG A 92 -4.46 -11.33 5.70
C ARG A 92 -3.74 -12.33 6.60
N ALA A 93 -2.79 -13.08 6.06
CA ALA A 93 -2.10 -14.14 6.79
C ALA A 93 -1.34 -13.63 8.03
N ASN A 94 -0.82 -12.40 7.97
CA ASN A 94 -0.09 -11.76 9.05
C ASN A 94 -0.95 -10.77 9.87
N ARG A 95 -2.25 -10.68 9.57
CA ARG A 95 -3.20 -9.74 10.16
C ARG A 95 -2.65 -8.31 10.23
N LEU A 96 -2.06 -7.82 9.14
CA LEU A 96 -1.47 -6.48 9.08
C LEU A 96 -2.56 -5.41 9.02
N ARG A 97 -2.29 -4.25 9.63
CA ARG A 97 -3.15 -3.08 9.56
C ARG A 97 -3.01 -2.39 8.21
N ILE A 98 -4.15 -2.02 7.64
CA ILE A 98 -4.23 -1.29 6.37
C ILE A 98 -4.99 0.01 6.62
N PRO A 99 -4.35 1.03 7.21
CA PRO A 99 -5.03 2.27 7.60
C PRO A 99 -5.54 3.10 6.41
N ARG A 100 -5.08 2.82 5.19
CA ARG A 100 -5.51 3.52 3.99
C ARG A 100 -5.67 2.52 2.84
N THR A 101 -6.88 2.38 2.33
CA THR A 101 -7.26 1.42 1.28
C THR A 101 -7.59 2.10 -0.06
N CYS A 102 -7.78 3.42 -0.07
CA CYS A 102 -8.02 4.22 -1.27
C CYS A 102 -9.20 3.77 -2.14
N GLY A 103 -10.26 3.26 -1.50
CA GLY A 103 -11.46 2.82 -2.19
C GLY A 103 -11.32 1.47 -2.89
N VAL A 104 -10.21 0.76 -2.69
CA VAL A 104 -10.04 -0.61 -3.20
C VAL A 104 -10.89 -1.57 -2.37
N SER A 105 -11.92 -2.14 -2.99
CA SER A 105 -12.89 -3.04 -2.34
C SER A 105 -12.21 -4.20 -1.62
N GLU A 106 -11.28 -4.89 -2.28
CA GLU A 106 -10.61 -6.07 -1.71
C GLU A 106 -9.86 -5.77 -0.41
N LEU A 107 -9.32 -4.55 -0.26
CA LEU A 107 -8.63 -4.14 0.96
C LEU A 107 -9.60 -3.65 2.02
N GLN A 108 -10.71 -3.02 1.64
CA GLN A 108 -11.77 -2.63 2.58
C GLN A 108 -12.40 -3.86 3.21
N GLU A 109 -12.80 -4.83 2.38
CA GLU A 109 -13.36 -6.10 2.82
C GLU A 109 -12.38 -6.88 3.72
N LEU A 110 -11.09 -6.86 3.40
CA LEU A 110 -10.05 -7.45 4.25
C LEU A 110 -9.94 -6.74 5.61
N VAL A 111 -9.98 -5.41 5.64
CA VAL A 111 -9.93 -4.64 6.89
C VAL A 111 -11.15 -4.97 7.75
N GLU A 112 -12.34 -4.96 7.17
CA GLU A 112 -13.59 -5.31 7.84
C GLU A 112 -13.58 -6.75 8.39
N GLU A 113 -13.11 -7.73 7.60
CA GLU A 113 -12.93 -9.12 8.01
C GLU A 113 -11.99 -9.23 9.22
N LEU A 114 -10.83 -8.58 9.14
CA LEU A 114 -9.82 -8.62 10.19
C LEU A 114 -10.26 -7.92 11.47
N GLU A 115 -11.09 -6.87 11.38
CA GLU A 115 -11.67 -6.18 12.54
C GLU A 115 -12.79 -7.01 13.19
N ALA A 116 -13.56 -7.77 12.40
CA ALA A 116 -14.61 -8.65 12.89
C ALA A 116 -14.10 -9.91 13.62
N GLU A 117 -12.85 -10.32 13.37
CA GLU A 117 -12.23 -11.51 13.97
C GLU A 117 -11.61 -11.31 15.38
N GLU A 118 -11.63 -10.11 15.97
CA GLU A 118 -11.08 -9.89 17.31
C GLU A 118 -12.11 -10.31 18.39
N PRO A 119 -11.88 -11.40 19.15
CA PRO A 119 -12.74 -11.73 20.30
C PRO A 119 -12.46 -10.77 21.46
N SER A 120 -13.54 -10.32 22.11
CA SER A 120 -13.50 -9.63 23.42
C SER A 120 -12.87 -10.48 24.53
#